data_AF-A0A6P6RZJ0-F1
#
_entry.id   AF-A0A6P6RZJ0-F1
#
_cell.length_a   1.000
_cell.length_b   1.000
_cell.length_c   1.000
_cell.angle_alpha   90.00
_cell.angle_beta   90.00
_cell.angle_gamma   90.00
#
_symmetry.space_group_name_H-M   'P 1'
#
loop_
_entity.id
_entity.type
_entity.pdbx_description
1 polymer ?
#
loop_
_entity_poly.entity_id
_entity_poly.type
_entity_poly.pdbx_seq_one_letter_code
_entity_poly.pdbx_strand_id
1 'polypeptide(L)'
;MLGWLSPAIRRPESLRNPPEKVYPASAERVPHGEEQHAEQQEKHFLDDPLNPQVVAARTAARVPFFEVKELAELEKKELKAIKEIIGKEVRDLCRESLDDYVECMSSRTLTFLRCRGLAREARGCVAKFETQE
;
A
#
# COMPACT_ATOMS: atom_id res chain seq x y z
N MET A 1 19.34 -34.47 -0.63
CA MET A 1 18.40 -33.82 0.31
C MET A 1 18.88 -32.40 0.53
N LEU A 2 17.94 -31.43 0.63
CA LEU A 2 18.12 -29.98 0.89
C LEU A 2 18.28 -29.07 -0.35
N GLY A 3 17.19 -28.92 -1.11
CA GLY A 3 17.01 -27.88 -2.14
C GLY A 3 16.02 -26.77 -1.75
N TRP A 4 16.10 -26.25 -0.51
CA TRP A 4 15.04 -25.41 0.09
C TRP A 4 15.62 -24.15 0.78
N LEU A 5 16.52 -23.43 0.11
CA LEU A 5 16.93 -22.08 0.51
C LEU A 5 16.81 -21.16 -0.71
N SER A 6 15.93 -20.15 -0.62
CA SER A 6 15.63 -19.19 -1.67
C SER A 6 16.90 -18.55 -2.28
N PRO A 7 16.96 -18.34 -3.61
CA PRO A 7 18.15 -17.78 -4.29
C PRO A 7 18.53 -16.35 -3.89
N ALA A 8 17.69 -15.66 -3.10
CA ALA A 8 17.80 -14.22 -2.81
C ALA A 8 18.86 -13.84 -1.77
N ILE A 9 19.64 -14.79 -1.24
CA ILE A 9 20.71 -14.55 -0.24
C ILE A 9 22.07 -14.99 -0.79
N ARG A 10 22.27 -14.94 -2.11
CA ARG A 10 23.63 -15.07 -2.68
C ARG A 10 24.20 -13.67 -2.94
N ARG A 11 25.21 -13.31 -2.13
CA ARG A 11 26.05 -12.12 -2.35
C ARG A 11 26.72 -12.26 -3.73
N PRO A 12 26.67 -11.25 -4.61
CA PRO A 12 27.23 -11.35 -5.96
C PRO A 12 28.74 -11.64 -5.91
N GLU A 13 29.23 -12.53 -6.78
CA GLU A 13 30.63 -12.99 -6.81
C GLU A 13 31.65 -11.88 -7.07
N SER A 14 31.23 -10.77 -7.68
CA SER A 14 32.06 -9.59 -7.94
C SER A 14 32.61 -8.92 -6.67
N LEU A 15 31.97 -9.15 -5.51
CA LEU A 15 32.45 -8.66 -4.21
C LEU A 15 33.38 -9.64 -3.48
N ARG A 16 33.51 -10.89 -3.96
CA ARG A 16 34.40 -11.89 -3.35
C ARG A 16 35.84 -11.79 -3.86
N ASN A 17 36.02 -11.36 -5.11
CA ASN A 17 37.33 -11.12 -5.71
C ASN A 17 37.28 -9.82 -6.51
N PRO A 18 37.74 -8.68 -5.97
CA PRO A 18 37.89 -7.47 -6.77
C PRO A 18 38.97 -7.71 -7.85
N PRO A 19 38.77 -7.26 -9.09
CA PRO A 19 39.83 -7.34 -10.10
C PRO A 19 41.03 -6.51 -9.63
N GLU A 20 42.22 -7.07 -9.74
CA GLU A 20 43.48 -6.38 -9.48
C GLU A 20 43.53 -5.11 -10.35
N LYS A 21 43.51 -3.95 -9.69
CA LYS A 21 43.68 -2.67 -10.37
C LYS A 21 45.14 -2.55 -10.79
N VAL A 22 45.41 -2.77 -12.08
CA VAL A 22 46.68 -2.38 -12.68
C VAL A 22 46.69 -0.86 -12.79
N TYR A 23 47.48 -0.19 -11.95
CA TYR A 23 47.70 1.24 -12.04
C TYR A 23 48.66 1.53 -13.21
N PRO A 24 48.33 2.43 -14.15
CA PRO A 24 49.31 2.90 -15.10
C PRO A 24 50.33 3.76 -14.36
N ALA A 25 51.59 3.33 -14.38
CA ALA A 25 52.71 4.15 -13.97
C ALA A 25 52.91 5.22 -15.05
N SER A 26 52.45 6.44 -14.81
CA SER A 26 53.09 7.69 -15.25
C SER A 26 52.23 8.89 -14.86
N ALA A 27 52.88 9.86 -14.23
CA ALA A 27 52.33 11.13 -13.82
C ALA A 27 52.09 12.03 -15.03
N GLU A 28 50.86 12.50 -15.22
CA GLU A 28 50.58 13.77 -15.90
C GLU A 28 49.57 14.55 -15.08
N ARG A 29 49.99 15.75 -14.63
CA ARG A 29 49.13 16.71 -13.95
C ARG A 29 48.16 17.30 -14.97
N VAL A 30 46.87 17.15 -14.72
CA VAL A 30 45.83 17.98 -15.33
C VAL A 30 45.20 18.83 -14.22
N PRO A 31 45.14 20.17 -14.34
CA PRO A 31 44.48 21.00 -13.35
C PRO A 31 42.98 20.96 -13.58
N HIS A 32 42.27 20.04 -12.92
CA HIS A 32 40.81 20.12 -12.76
C HIS A 32 40.50 20.87 -11.47
N GLY A 33 40.38 22.19 -11.58
CA GLY A 33 40.05 23.09 -10.49
C GLY A 33 38.59 22.94 -10.03
N GLU A 34 38.46 22.63 -8.75
CA GLU A 34 37.55 23.24 -7.75
C GLU A 34 36.02 23.12 -7.89
N GLU A 35 35.41 22.93 -9.06
CA GLU A 35 33.93 22.84 -9.14
C GLU A 35 33.39 21.44 -8.79
N GLN A 36 34.13 20.38 -9.12
CA GLN A 36 33.65 19.00 -8.87
C GLN A 36 33.69 18.61 -7.39
N HIS A 37 34.61 19.16 -6.61
CA HIS A 37 34.72 18.84 -5.19
C HIS A 37 33.57 19.41 -4.36
N ALA A 38 33.05 20.61 -4.71
CA ALA A 38 31.92 21.21 -4.00
C ALA A 38 30.63 20.41 -4.22
N GLU A 39 30.33 20.04 -5.46
CA GLU A 39 29.10 19.31 -5.80
C GLU A 39 29.11 17.86 -5.28
N GLN A 40 30.29 17.24 -5.23
CA GLN A 40 30.46 15.87 -4.74
C GLN A 40 30.50 15.82 -3.21
N GLN A 41 31.02 16.85 -2.53
CA GLN A 41 30.98 16.99 -1.08
C GLN A 41 29.59 17.35 -0.57
N GLU A 42 28.82 18.15 -1.31
CA GLU A 42 27.40 18.45 -1.01
C GLU A 42 26.53 17.20 -1.12
N LYS A 43 26.71 16.38 -2.16
CA LYS A 43 26.02 15.10 -2.32
C LYS A 43 26.44 14.08 -1.25
N HIS A 44 27.72 13.99 -0.90
CA HIS A 44 28.18 13.11 0.18
C HIS A 44 27.69 13.55 1.58
N PHE A 45 27.45 14.84 1.80
CA PHE A 45 26.91 15.40 3.04
C PHE A 45 25.40 15.15 3.21
N LEU A 46 24.67 15.07 2.10
CA LEU A 46 23.25 14.68 2.04
C LEU A 46 23.04 13.18 2.28
N ASP A 47 24.01 12.35 1.91
CA ASP A 47 23.98 10.89 2.07
C ASP A 47 24.50 10.39 3.43
N ASP A 48 25.08 11.27 4.27
CA ASP A 48 25.55 10.88 5.61
C ASP A 48 24.36 10.67 6.57
N PRO A 49 24.07 9.42 7.00
CA PRO A 49 22.90 9.12 7.82
C PRO A 49 22.97 9.71 9.23
N LEU A 50 24.12 10.23 9.68
CA LEU A 50 24.31 10.83 11.01
C LEU A 50 24.35 12.37 11.00
N ASN A 51 24.17 13.01 9.85
CA ASN A 51 24.17 14.46 9.77
C ASN A 51 23.02 15.05 10.63
N PRO A 52 23.31 15.88 11.64
CA PRO A 52 22.32 16.35 12.61
C PRO A 52 21.20 17.17 11.95
N GLN A 53 21.48 17.89 10.86
CA GLN A 53 20.46 18.64 10.14
C GLN A 53 19.49 17.72 9.39
N VAL A 54 20.01 16.65 8.77
CA VAL A 54 19.20 15.64 8.06
C VAL A 54 18.36 14.83 9.06
N VAL A 55 18.92 14.48 10.22
CA VAL A 55 18.20 13.79 11.30
C VAL A 55 17.08 14.66 11.88
N ALA A 56 17.35 15.95 12.12
CA ALA A 56 16.34 16.89 12.59
C ALA A 56 15.21 17.08 11.57
N ALA A 57 15.54 17.25 10.28
CA ALA A 57 14.55 17.35 9.21
C ALA A 57 13.69 16.08 9.09
N ARG A 58 14.30 14.90 9.13
CA ARG A 58 13.58 13.61 9.12
C ARG A 58 12.70 13.43 10.34
N THR A 59 13.15 13.88 11.52
CA THR A 59 12.39 13.77 12.77
C THR A 59 11.21 14.74 12.78
N ALA A 60 11.40 15.97 12.28
CA ALA A 60 10.33 16.95 12.11
C ALA A 60 9.29 16.51 11.05
N ALA A 61 9.71 15.75 10.04
CA ALA A 61 8.81 15.18 9.03
C ALA A 61 8.05 13.93 9.51
N ARG A 62 8.32 13.39 10.71
CA ARG A 62 7.55 12.26 11.24
C ARG A 62 6.17 12.74 11.66
N VAL A 63 5.15 12.26 10.97
CA VAL A 63 3.76 12.40 11.43
C VAL A 63 3.60 11.57 12.71
N PRO A 64 3.17 12.17 13.83
CA PRO A 64 2.93 11.41 15.05
C PRO A 64 1.80 10.40 14.81
N PHE A 65 1.97 9.20 15.37
CA PHE A 65 1.03 8.09 15.21
C PHE A 65 -0.43 8.47 15.52
N PHE A 66 -0.64 9.38 16.48
CA PHE A 66 -1.98 9.83 16.88
C PHE A 66 -2.71 10.58 15.76
N GLU A 67 -2.03 11.43 14.98
CA GLU A 67 -2.65 12.13 13.85
C GLU A 67 -3.10 11.15 12.76
N VAL A 68 -2.26 10.15 12.44
CA VAL A 68 -2.62 9.09 11.48
C VAL A 68 -3.81 8.27 11.98
N LYS A 69 -3.84 7.95 13.28
CA LYS A 69 -4.93 7.20 13.88
C LYS A 69 -6.25 7.99 13.85
N GLU A 70 -6.22 9.27 14.14
CA GLU A 70 -7.39 10.15 14.10
C GLU A 70 -7.97 10.26 12.69
N LEU A 71 -7.11 10.45 11.68
CA LEU A 71 -7.53 10.46 10.27
C LEU A 71 -8.18 9.13 9.87
N ALA A 72 -7.55 8.01 10.22
CA ALA A 72 -8.11 6.69 9.92
C ALA A 72 -9.46 6.42 10.62
N GLU A 73 -9.67 6.97 11.81
CA GLU A 73 -10.97 6.90 12.50
C GLU A 73 -12.03 7.79 11.85
N LEU A 74 -11.66 8.98 11.37
CA LEU A 74 -12.54 9.87 10.61
C LEU A 74 -12.97 9.23 9.29
N GLU A 75 -12.03 8.70 8.50
CA GLU A 75 -12.33 8.00 7.25
C GLU A 75 -13.31 6.84 7.47
N LYS A 76 -13.14 6.07 8.55
CA LYS A 76 -14.07 4.99 8.90
C LYS A 76 -15.48 5.50 9.19
N LYS A 77 -15.61 6.66 9.88
CA LYS A 77 -16.91 7.27 10.17
C LYS A 77 -17.58 7.77 8.90
N GLU A 78 -16.82 8.39 8.01
CA GLU A 78 -17.31 8.87 6.71
C GLU A 78 -17.77 7.70 5.84
N LEU A 79 -16.94 6.66 5.69
CA LEU A 79 -17.30 5.45 4.96
C LEU A 79 -18.55 4.76 5.53
N LYS A 80 -18.72 4.78 6.85
CA LYS A 80 -19.92 4.24 7.48
C LYS A 80 -21.16 5.06 7.13
N ALA A 81 -21.07 6.39 7.17
CA ALA A 81 -22.16 7.28 6.78
C ALA A 81 -22.54 7.11 5.31
N ILE A 82 -21.55 7.05 4.42
CA ILE A 82 -21.74 6.81 2.98
C ILE A 82 -22.44 5.47 2.74
N LYS A 83 -21.97 4.39 3.37
CA LYS A 83 -22.59 3.06 3.26
C LYS A 83 -24.04 3.04 3.76
N GLU A 84 -24.36 3.83 4.78
CA GLU A 84 -25.73 3.91 5.29
C GLU A 84 -26.66 4.62 4.29
N ILE A 85 -26.19 5.71 3.67
CA ILE A 85 -26.94 6.46 2.67
C ILE A 85 -27.17 5.60 1.42
N ILE A 86 -26.08 5.13 0.80
CA ILE A 86 -26.14 4.29 -0.40
C ILE A 86 -26.93 3.01 -0.11
N GLY A 87 -26.71 2.41 1.07
CA GLY A 87 -27.44 1.23 1.49
C GLY A 87 -28.94 1.45 1.67
N LYS A 88 -29.40 2.66 2.01
CA LYS A 88 -30.84 2.99 2.02
C LYS A 88 -31.36 3.11 0.59
N GLU A 89 -30.68 3.87 -0.26
CA GLU A 89 -31.08 4.05 -1.66
C GLU A 89 -31.18 2.73 -2.44
N VAL A 90 -30.15 1.87 -2.34
CA VAL A 90 -30.15 0.56 -2.99
C VAL A 90 -31.25 -0.35 -2.43
N ARG A 91 -31.52 -0.29 -1.12
CA ARG A 91 -32.61 -1.05 -0.50
C ARG A 91 -33.97 -0.58 -1.00
N ASP A 92 -34.17 0.72 -1.16
CA ASP A 92 -35.43 1.27 -1.65
C ASP A 92 -35.67 0.87 -3.12
N LEU A 93 -34.61 0.82 -3.94
CA LEU A 93 -34.67 0.39 -5.34
C LEU A 93 -34.93 -1.12 -5.48
N CYS A 94 -34.33 -1.95 -4.62
CA CYS A 94 -34.43 -3.41 -4.67
C CYS A 94 -35.41 -4.00 -3.64
N ARG A 95 -36.30 -3.17 -3.09
CA ARG A 95 -37.12 -3.47 -1.91
C ARG A 95 -37.88 -4.78 -2.00
N GLU A 96 -38.60 -4.99 -3.10
CA GLU A 96 -39.41 -6.19 -3.35
C GLU A 96 -38.56 -7.48 -3.25
N SER A 97 -37.46 -7.56 -4.01
CA SER A 97 -36.57 -8.72 -4.00
C SER A 97 -35.86 -8.97 -2.66
N LEU A 98 -35.61 -7.90 -1.90
CA LEU A 98 -34.93 -7.97 -0.60
C LEU A 98 -35.90 -8.39 0.51
N ASP A 99 -37.11 -7.86 0.52
CA ASP A 99 -38.15 -8.17 1.50
C ASP A 99 -38.53 -9.65 1.40
N ASP A 100 -38.75 -10.19 0.19
CA ASP A 100 -39.03 -11.62 -0.02
C ASP A 100 -37.90 -12.52 0.50
N TYR A 101 -36.64 -12.13 0.24
CA TYR A 101 -35.48 -12.86 0.75
C TYR A 101 -35.39 -12.81 2.29
N VAL A 102 -35.63 -11.63 2.89
CA VAL A 102 -35.61 -11.45 4.35
C VAL A 102 -36.76 -12.19 5.02
N GLU A 103 -37.95 -12.19 4.43
CA GLU A 103 -39.10 -12.97 4.91
C GLU A 103 -38.78 -14.47 4.90
N CYS A 104 -38.23 -14.98 3.80
CA CYS A 104 -37.80 -16.38 3.72
C CYS A 104 -36.74 -16.72 4.80
N MET A 105 -35.74 -15.86 4.99
CA MET A 105 -34.65 -16.07 5.96
C MET A 105 -35.07 -15.89 7.42
N SER A 106 -36.08 -15.06 7.69
CA SER A 106 -36.62 -14.82 9.03
C SER A 106 -37.65 -15.88 9.43
N SER A 107 -38.21 -16.61 8.47
CA SER A 107 -39.04 -17.78 8.76
C SER A 107 -38.20 -18.87 9.44
N ARG A 108 -38.62 -19.30 10.64
CA ARG A 108 -37.94 -20.38 11.41
C ARG A 108 -38.12 -21.77 10.79
N THR A 109 -38.92 -21.86 9.73
CA THR A 109 -39.34 -23.12 9.11
C THR A 109 -38.51 -23.47 7.88
N LEU A 110 -37.78 -22.51 7.29
CA LEU A 110 -37.04 -22.71 6.05
C LEU A 110 -35.52 -22.69 6.29
N THR A 111 -34.84 -23.71 5.76
CA THR A 111 -33.37 -23.75 5.72
C THR A 111 -32.84 -22.77 4.68
N PHE A 112 -31.65 -22.18 4.90
CA PHE A 112 -30.95 -21.28 3.97
C PHE A 112 -30.95 -21.74 2.50
N LEU A 113 -30.88 -23.05 2.24
CA LEU A 113 -30.92 -23.62 0.90
C LEU A 113 -32.23 -23.33 0.13
N ARG A 114 -33.36 -23.23 0.83
CA ARG A 114 -34.66 -22.90 0.23
C ARG A 114 -34.74 -21.44 -0.20
N CYS A 115 -34.11 -20.54 0.55
CA CYS A 115 -34.04 -19.11 0.24
C CYS A 115 -32.96 -18.76 -0.80
N ARG A 116 -32.19 -19.74 -1.29
CA ARG A 116 -31.09 -19.52 -2.24
C ARG A 116 -31.54 -18.88 -3.56
N GLY A 117 -32.75 -19.18 -4.03
CA GLY A 117 -33.33 -18.56 -5.24
C GLY A 117 -33.52 -17.06 -5.07
N LEU A 118 -34.23 -16.68 -4.01
CA LEU A 118 -34.47 -15.29 -3.62
C LEU A 118 -33.16 -14.55 -3.32
N ALA A 119 -32.18 -15.22 -2.71
CA ALA A 119 -30.86 -14.65 -2.49
C ALA A 119 -30.14 -14.28 -3.81
N ARG A 120 -30.33 -15.07 -4.86
CA ARG A 120 -29.75 -14.79 -6.18
C ARG A 120 -30.46 -13.63 -6.86
N GLU A 121 -31.78 -13.55 -6.73
CA GLU A 121 -32.60 -12.47 -7.27
C GLU A 121 -32.27 -11.13 -6.62
N ALA A 122 -32.25 -11.08 -5.28
CA ALA A 122 -31.84 -9.90 -4.53
C ALA A 122 -30.44 -9.41 -4.90
N ARG A 123 -29.46 -10.34 -4.99
CA ARG A 123 -28.10 -10.01 -5.46
C ARG A 123 -28.06 -9.53 -6.91
N GLY A 124 -28.90 -10.11 -7.76
CA GLY A 124 -29.04 -9.69 -9.16
C GLY A 124 -29.59 -8.28 -9.29
N CYS A 125 -30.47 -7.85 -8.38
CA CYS A 125 -30.93 -6.46 -8.33
C CYS A 125 -29.81 -5.52 -7.86
N VAL A 126 -29.15 -5.84 -6.74
CA VAL A 126 -28.05 -5.02 -6.18
C VAL A 126 -26.90 -4.85 -7.17
N ALA A 127 -26.52 -5.93 -7.86
CA ALA A 127 -25.43 -5.91 -8.84
C ALA A 127 -25.64 -4.91 -10.00
N LYS A 128 -26.89 -4.54 -10.32
CA LYS A 128 -27.19 -3.53 -11.36
C LYS A 128 -26.77 -2.12 -10.93
N PHE A 129 -26.69 -1.87 -9.63
CA PHE A 129 -26.36 -0.57 -9.05
C PHE A 129 -24.93 -0.51 -8.50
N GLU A 130 -24.25 -1.66 -8.35
CA GLU A 130 -22.85 -1.71 -7.93
C GLU A 130 -21.85 -1.20 -8.98
N THR A 131 -22.22 -1.16 -10.27
CA THR A 131 -21.31 -0.84 -11.39
C THR A 131 -21.71 0.41 -12.17
N GLN A 132 -22.53 1.32 -11.62
CA GLN A 132 -22.76 2.63 -12.26
C GLN A 132 -21.53 3.53 -12.03
N GLU A 133 -20.47 3.28 -12.81
CA GLU A 133 -19.41 4.25 -13.14
C GLU A 133 -19.56 4.67 -14.62
#